data_AF-A0A7Y6LB49-F1
#
_entry.id   AF-A0A7Y6LB49-F1
#
_cell.length_a   1.000
_cell.length_b   1.000
_cell.length_c   1.000
_cell.angle_alpha   90.00
_cell.angle_beta   90.00
_cell.angle_gamma   90.00
#
_symmetry.space_group_name_H-M   'P 1'
#
loop_
_entity.id
_entity.type
_entity.pdbx_description
1 polymer ?
#
loop_
_entity_poly.entity_id
_entity_poly.type
_entity_poly.pdbx_seq_one_letter_code
_entity_poly.pdbx_strand_id
1 'polypeptide(L)'
;AAFVPAPFLFCVHCQVSYEQTRGRDFAKLATLDQEGRSSATSLISASIVKSLRAVPEESLGKEARKLLTFVDNRQDASLQAGHFNDFAQVTQLRGALYQAAVRAGEEGLSHDDLAEAVTEVMGLSPREFAAGANLAPSMERRAVKAFRDVVGYRLYRDLERGWRITMPNLEQTGLLRIDYEDL
;
A
#
# COMPACT_ATOMS: atom_id res chain seq x y z
N ALA A 1 23.86 -10.01 10.94
CA ALA A 1 22.85 -9.78 11.99
C ALA A 1 23.50 -10.04 13.34
N ALA A 2 23.30 -9.17 14.33
CA ALA A 2 23.77 -9.38 15.70
C ALA A 2 22.60 -9.83 16.57
N PHE A 3 22.81 -10.87 17.38
CA PHE A 3 21.82 -11.32 18.36
C PHE A 3 21.89 -10.43 19.61
N VAL A 4 20.76 -9.86 20.02
CA VAL A 4 20.64 -9.08 21.26
C VAL A 4 19.83 -9.91 22.26
N PRO A 5 20.45 -10.40 23.36
CA PRO A 5 19.73 -11.16 24.38
C PRO A 5 18.79 -10.25 25.16
N ALA A 6 17.70 -10.83 25.70
CA ALA A 6 16.84 -10.12 26.64
C ALA A 6 17.58 -9.84 27.96
N PRO A 7 17.35 -8.68 28.63
CA PRO A 7 16.42 -7.62 28.24
C PRO A 7 16.98 -6.66 27.16
N PHE A 8 16.13 -6.18 26.28
CA PHE A 8 16.46 -5.15 25.28
C PHE A 8 16.60 -3.78 25.96
N LEU A 9 17.83 -3.32 26.16
CA LEU A 9 18.15 -2.07 26.89
C LEU A 9 18.60 -0.94 25.98
N PHE A 10 18.97 -1.22 24.72
CA PHE A 10 19.51 -0.20 23.83
C PHE A 10 19.16 -0.49 22.36
N CYS A 11 18.59 0.49 21.67
CA CYS A 11 18.33 0.40 20.25
C CYS A 11 19.47 1.02 19.44
N VAL A 12 20.17 0.21 18.64
CA VAL A 12 21.28 0.66 17.80
C VAL A 12 20.86 1.55 16.62
N HIS A 13 19.57 1.54 16.24
CA HIS A 13 19.05 2.37 15.14
C HIS A 13 18.66 3.77 15.62
N CYS A 14 17.87 3.88 16.69
CA CYS A 14 17.39 5.18 17.20
C CYS A 14 18.16 5.69 18.41
N GLN A 15 19.18 4.97 18.89
CA GLN A 15 20.06 5.35 20.01
C GLN A 15 19.36 5.60 21.35
N VAL A 16 18.15 5.05 21.52
CA VAL A 16 17.39 5.13 22.78
C VAL A 16 17.85 4.06 23.76
N SER A 17 18.07 4.47 25.01
CA SER A 17 18.35 3.59 26.16
C SER A 17 17.08 3.38 27.00
N TYR A 18 16.78 2.13 27.35
CA TYR A 18 15.67 1.76 28.21
C TYR A 18 16.19 1.37 29.59
N GLU A 19 15.80 2.12 30.63
CA GLU A 19 16.28 1.90 32.00
C GLU A 19 15.59 0.72 32.71
N GLN A 20 14.46 0.25 32.17
CA GLN A 20 13.70 -0.87 32.74
C GLN A 20 14.33 -2.22 32.40
N THR A 21 15.05 -2.78 33.37
CA THR A 21 15.65 -4.13 33.35
C THR A 21 14.68 -5.25 33.73
N ARG A 22 13.52 -4.92 34.33
CA ARG A 22 12.45 -5.86 34.69
C ARG A 22 11.17 -5.52 33.93
N GLY A 23 10.63 -6.48 33.18
CA GLY A 23 9.44 -6.31 32.36
C GLY A 23 9.54 -7.11 31.06
N ARG A 24 8.44 -7.17 30.28
CA ARG A 24 8.47 -7.75 28.93
C ARG A 24 9.02 -6.70 27.96
N ASP A 25 10.01 -7.08 27.15
CA ASP A 25 10.50 -6.23 26.06
C ASP A 25 9.45 -5.96 24.98
N PHE A 26 8.31 -6.65 25.04
CA PHE A 26 7.16 -6.46 24.14
C PHE A 26 6.74 -5.01 24.00
N ALA A 27 6.75 -4.17 25.04
CA ALA A 27 6.41 -2.76 24.88
C ALA A 27 7.48 -1.95 24.11
N LYS A 28 8.75 -2.34 24.23
CA LYS A 28 9.91 -1.69 23.58
C LYS A 28 10.05 -2.13 22.12
N LEU A 29 9.72 -3.40 21.86
CA LEU A 29 9.77 -4.06 20.56
C LEU A 29 8.38 -4.19 19.93
N ALA A 30 7.36 -3.56 20.51
CA ALA A 30 5.98 -3.69 20.05
C ALA A 30 5.94 -3.40 18.55
N THR A 31 6.59 -2.32 18.11
CA THR A 31 6.69 -1.89 16.72
C THR A 31 7.28 -2.95 15.77
N LEU A 32 8.06 -3.92 16.26
CA LEU A 32 8.61 -5.03 15.47
C LEU A 32 7.68 -6.24 15.40
N ASP A 33 6.74 -6.38 16.35
CA ASP A 33 5.76 -7.47 16.45
C ASP A 33 4.30 -6.96 16.24
N GLN A 34 4.16 -5.72 15.72
CA GLN A 34 2.90 -5.01 15.46
C GLN A 34 2.36 -5.26 14.05
N GLU A 35 2.67 -6.39 13.41
CA GLU A 35 1.79 -6.81 12.32
C GLU A 35 0.48 -7.30 12.94
N GLY A 36 -0.52 -6.42 12.98
CA GLY A 36 -1.86 -6.79 13.38
C GLY A 36 -2.28 -8.02 12.57
N ARG A 37 -2.92 -9.00 13.24
CA ARG A 37 -3.38 -10.26 12.61
C ARG A 37 -4.10 -10.00 11.29
N SER A 38 -4.80 -8.87 11.20
CA SER A 38 -5.48 -8.43 9.98
C SER A 38 -4.52 -8.21 8.80
N SER A 39 -3.48 -7.41 9.00
CA SER A 39 -2.44 -7.12 8.00
C SER A 39 -1.64 -8.34 7.61
N ALA A 40 -1.24 -9.17 8.57
CA ALA A 40 -0.53 -10.42 8.30
C ALA A 40 -1.38 -11.33 7.39
N THR A 41 -2.67 -11.45 7.69
CA THR A 41 -3.61 -12.23 6.87
C THR A 41 -3.77 -11.65 5.47
N SER A 42 -3.87 -10.31 5.33
CA SER A 42 -3.96 -9.66 4.02
C SER A 42 -2.69 -9.88 3.19
N LEU A 43 -1.51 -9.74 3.79
CA LEU A 43 -0.22 -9.93 3.12
C LEU A 43 -0.05 -11.37 2.65
N ILE A 44 -0.33 -12.35 3.52
CA ILE A 44 -0.28 -13.77 3.18
C ILE A 44 -1.29 -14.09 2.07
N SER A 45 -2.53 -13.60 2.18
CA SER A 45 -3.56 -13.80 1.16
C SER A 45 -3.15 -13.24 -0.20
N ALA A 46 -2.59 -12.03 -0.22
CA ALA A 46 -2.11 -11.40 -1.44
C ALA A 46 -0.94 -12.19 -2.05
N SER A 47 0.00 -12.66 -1.23
CA SER A 47 1.14 -13.48 -1.65
C SER A 47 0.69 -14.81 -2.26
N ILE A 48 -0.28 -15.49 -1.63
CA ILE A 48 -0.87 -16.74 -2.15
C ILE A 48 -1.52 -16.49 -3.50
N VAL A 49 -2.41 -15.49 -3.61
CA VAL A 49 -3.10 -15.19 -4.88
C VAL A 49 -2.11 -14.80 -5.98
N LYS A 50 -1.07 -14.02 -5.66
CA LYS A 50 0.01 -13.68 -6.60
C LYS A 50 0.75 -14.93 -7.07
N SER A 51 1.06 -15.85 -6.16
CA SER A 51 1.76 -17.10 -6.47
C SER A 51 0.91 -18.01 -7.37
N LEU A 52 -0.40 -18.15 -7.07
CA LEU A 52 -1.33 -18.88 -7.92
C LEU A 52 -1.45 -18.28 -9.32
N ARG A 53 -1.39 -16.95 -9.44
CA ARG A 53 -1.40 -16.25 -10.73
C ARG A 53 -0.14 -16.45 -11.56
N ALA A 54 1.00 -16.71 -10.92
CA ALA A 54 2.28 -16.95 -11.58
C ALA A 54 2.44 -18.40 -12.09
N VAL A 55 1.58 -19.33 -11.67
CA VAL A 55 1.60 -20.71 -12.15
C VAL A 55 1.22 -20.75 -13.64
N PRO A 56 1.91 -21.56 -14.48
CA PRO A 56 1.54 -21.75 -15.89
C PRO A 56 0.09 -22.22 -16.05
N GLU A 57 -0.57 -21.80 -17.14
CA GLU A 57 -2.00 -22.09 -17.36
C GLU A 57 -2.26 -23.57 -17.61
N GLU A 58 -1.27 -24.29 -18.14
CA GLU A 58 -1.28 -25.73 -18.35
C GLU A 58 -1.34 -26.51 -17.03
N SER A 59 -0.74 -25.94 -15.97
CA SER A 59 -0.66 -26.56 -14.64
C SER A 59 -1.83 -26.16 -13.74
N LEU A 60 -2.33 -24.93 -13.88
CA LEU A 60 -3.44 -24.41 -13.08
C LEU A 60 -4.29 -23.43 -13.88
N GLY A 61 -5.48 -23.86 -14.27
CA GLY A 61 -6.45 -23.04 -14.98
C GLY A 61 -6.89 -21.81 -14.19
N LYS A 62 -7.28 -20.74 -14.89
CA LYS A 62 -7.61 -19.43 -14.30
C LYS A 62 -8.65 -19.49 -13.18
N GLU A 63 -9.68 -20.32 -13.35
CA GLU A 63 -10.78 -20.49 -12.39
C GLU A 63 -10.34 -21.02 -11.02
N ALA A 64 -9.19 -21.70 -10.94
CA ALA A 64 -8.64 -22.25 -9.71
C ALA A 64 -7.68 -21.29 -8.99
N ARG A 65 -7.35 -20.13 -9.57
CA ARG A 65 -6.38 -19.16 -9.03
C ARG A 65 -7.01 -18.21 -8.02
N LYS A 66 -7.69 -18.77 -7.02
CA LYS A 66 -8.43 -18.04 -5.99
C LYS A 66 -8.15 -18.62 -4.61
N LEU A 67 -8.21 -17.75 -3.60
CA LEU A 67 -8.16 -18.12 -2.20
C LEU A 67 -9.57 -17.97 -1.62
N LEU A 68 -10.10 -19.04 -1.03
CA LEU A 68 -11.38 -19.03 -0.32
C LEU A 68 -11.10 -19.15 1.18
N THR A 69 -11.57 -18.17 1.94
CA THR A 69 -11.46 -18.15 3.41
C THR A 69 -12.84 -18.39 4.01
N PHE A 70 -12.94 -19.33 4.93
CA PHE A 70 -14.17 -19.62 5.67
C PHE A 70 -14.06 -19.03 7.07
N VAL A 71 -15.06 -18.24 7.44
CA VAL A 71 -15.13 -17.56 8.74
C VAL A 71 -16.52 -17.82 9.29
N ASP A 72 -16.61 -18.15 10.57
CA ASP A 72 -17.85 -18.43 11.29
C ASP A 72 -18.66 -17.16 11.63
N ASN A 73 -17.99 -15.99 11.63
CA ASN A 73 -18.61 -14.69 11.84
C ASN A 73 -18.64 -13.83 10.56
N ARG A 74 -19.84 -13.41 10.14
CA ARG A 74 -20.06 -12.53 8.99
C ARG A 74 -19.41 -11.15 9.16
N GLN A 75 -19.39 -10.59 10.37
CA GLN A 75 -18.82 -9.26 10.60
C GLN A 75 -17.30 -9.28 10.42
N ASP A 76 -16.64 -10.27 11.02
CA ASP A 76 -15.20 -10.45 10.87
C ASP A 76 -14.81 -10.74 9.42
N ALA A 77 -15.62 -11.54 8.72
CA ALA A 77 -15.42 -11.78 7.28
C ALA A 77 -15.49 -10.49 6.47
N SER A 78 -16.50 -9.64 6.71
CA SER A 78 -16.65 -8.37 6.01
C SER A 78 -15.55 -7.38 6.37
N LEU A 79 -15.12 -7.34 7.63
CA LEU A 79 -14.04 -6.47 8.09
C LEU A 79 -12.71 -6.86 7.45
N GLN A 80 -12.41 -8.16 7.36
CA GLN A 80 -11.22 -8.63 6.67
C GLN A 80 -11.27 -8.40 5.16
N ALA A 81 -12.40 -8.64 4.52
CA ALA A 81 -12.55 -8.35 3.10
C ALA A 81 -12.34 -6.85 2.80
N GLY A 82 -12.90 -5.98 3.64
CA GLY A 82 -12.66 -4.53 3.59
C GLY A 82 -11.18 -4.20 3.76
N HIS A 83 -10.55 -4.73 4.81
CA HIS A 83 -9.13 -4.52 5.08
C HIS A 83 -8.23 -4.96 3.92
N PHE A 84 -8.50 -6.11 3.30
CA PHE A 84 -7.75 -6.58 2.13
C PHE A 84 -7.92 -5.66 0.91
N ASN A 85 -9.14 -5.21 0.64
CA ASN A 85 -9.42 -4.30 -0.48
C ASN A 85 -8.72 -2.95 -0.30
N ASP A 86 -8.78 -2.39 0.92
CA ASP A 86 -8.09 -1.15 1.26
C ASP A 86 -6.57 -1.32 1.16
N PHE A 87 -6.04 -2.43 1.68
CA PHE A 87 -4.62 -2.77 1.58
C PHE A 87 -4.15 -2.84 0.13
N ALA A 88 -4.89 -3.55 -0.73
CA ALA A 88 -4.56 -3.67 -2.16
C ALA A 88 -4.60 -2.31 -2.86
N GLN A 89 -5.62 -1.49 -2.57
CA GLN A 89 -5.78 -0.17 -3.16
C GLN A 89 -4.67 0.80 -2.74
N VAL A 90 -4.37 0.89 -1.44
CA VAL A 90 -3.31 1.75 -0.91
C VAL A 90 -1.95 1.31 -1.45
N THR A 91 -1.69 -0.01 -1.50
CA THR A 91 -0.43 -0.54 -2.05
C THR A 91 -0.28 -0.23 -3.53
N GLN A 92 -1.34 -0.37 -4.33
CA GLN A 92 -1.31 0.00 -5.75
C GLN A 92 -1.09 1.50 -5.93
N LEU A 93 -1.80 2.34 -5.17
CA LEU A 93 -1.67 3.79 -5.23
C LEU A 93 -0.25 4.26 -4.89
N ARG A 94 0.29 3.78 -3.76
CA ARG A 94 1.66 4.10 -3.32
C ARG A 94 2.71 3.52 -4.26
N GLY A 95 2.51 2.30 -4.76
CA GLY A 95 3.40 1.70 -5.75
C GLY A 95 3.47 2.53 -7.02
N ALA A 96 2.34 3.01 -7.51
CA ALA A 96 2.28 3.89 -8.69
C ALA A 96 2.90 5.26 -8.41
N LEU A 97 2.64 5.87 -7.25
CA LEU A 97 3.29 7.12 -6.83
C LEU A 97 4.82 7.00 -6.79
N TYR A 98 5.33 5.96 -6.13
CA TYR A 98 6.76 5.71 -6.06
C TYR A 98 7.37 5.53 -7.45
N GLN A 99 6.76 4.73 -8.31
CA GLN A 99 7.24 4.51 -9.68
C GLN A 99 7.16 5.78 -10.53
N ALA A 100 6.14 6.63 -10.35
CA ALA A 100 6.05 7.92 -11.03
C ALA A 100 7.19 8.86 -10.59
N ALA A 101 7.46 8.95 -9.28
CA ALA A 101 8.57 9.73 -8.75
C ALA A 101 9.93 9.24 -9.25
N VAL A 102 10.14 7.91 -9.29
CA VAL A 102 11.36 7.31 -9.85
C VAL A 102 11.54 7.66 -11.33
N ARG A 103 10.46 7.70 -12.13
CA ARG A 103 10.52 8.08 -13.55
C ARG A 103 10.83 9.57 -13.73
N ALA A 104 10.36 10.42 -12.83
CA ALA A 104 10.63 11.86 -12.88
C ALA A 104 12.07 12.22 -12.48
N GLY A 105 12.75 11.35 -11.71
CA GLY A 105 14.15 11.56 -11.34
C GLY A 105 14.32 12.74 -10.37
N GLU A 106 15.41 13.49 -10.54
CA GLU A 106 15.77 14.59 -9.64
C GLU A 106 14.85 15.81 -9.75
N GLU A 107 14.20 16.02 -10.91
CA GLU A 107 13.22 17.11 -11.09
C GLU A 107 11.98 16.92 -10.22
N GLY A 108 11.67 15.67 -9.84
CA GLY A 108 10.51 15.33 -9.03
C GLY A 108 9.18 15.53 -9.76
N LEU A 109 8.09 15.52 -9.00
CA LEU A 109 6.74 15.71 -9.53
C LEU A 109 6.12 16.96 -8.90
N SER A 110 5.60 17.85 -9.74
CA SER A 110 4.82 19.00 -9.31
C SER A 110 3.41 18.58 -8.88
N HIS A 111 2.72 19.42 -8.10
CA HIS A 111 1.34 19.17 -7.68
C HIS A 111 0.34 19.10 -8.85
N ASP A 112 0.64 19.79 -9.96
CA ASP A 112 -0.20 19.85 -11.16
C ASP A 112 -0.06 18.59 -12.02
N ASP A 113 1.13 18.00 -12.08
CA ASP A 113 1.42 16.83 -12.92
C ASP A 113 1.28 15.49 -12.17
N LEU A 114 1.23 15.52 -10.83
CA LEU A 114 1.23 14.35 -9.96
C LEU A 114 0.17 13.30 -10.36
N ALA A 115 -1.09 13.72 -10.51
CA ALA A 115 -2.17 12.79 -10.80
C ALA A 115 -2.05 12.17 -12.20
N GLU A 116 -1.60 12.95 -13.19
CA GLU A 116 -1.36 12.45 -14.54
C GLU A 116 -0.23 11.41 -14.54
N ALA A 117 0.95 11.76 -14.02
CA ALA A 117 2.10 10.87 -13.97
C ALA A 117 1.78 9.55 -13.24
N VAL A 118 1.05 9.61 -12.11
CA VAL A 118 0.65 8.41 -11.37
C VAL A 118 -0.34 7.56 -12.16
N THR A 119 -1.36 8.15 -12.78
CA THR A 119 -2.33 7.37 -13.56
C THR A 119 -1.72 6.73 -14.81
N GLU A 120 -0.73 7.37 -15.44
CA GLU A 120 0.03 6.78 -16.54
C GLU A 120 0.83 5.54 -16.10
N VAL A 121 1.46 5.62 -14.93
CA VAL A 121 2.17 4.48 -14.34
C VAL A 121 1.23 3.33 -13.98
N MET A 122 0.01 3.64 -13.52
CA MET A 122 -1.00 2.61 -13.23
C MET A 122 -1.40 1.80 -14.48
N GLY A 123 -1.25 2.38 -15.68
CA GLY A 123 -1.41 1.66 -16.94
C GLY A 123 -2.81 1.09 -17.19
N LEU A 124 -3.83 1.65 -16.53
CA LEU A 124 -5.21 1.20 -16.66
C LEU A 124 -5.87 1.82 -17.89
N SER A 125 -6.50 0.98 -18.69
CA SER A 125 -7.35 1.41 -19.79
C SER A 125 -8.72 1.87 -19.28
N PRO A 126 -9.42 2.77 -20.00
CA PRO A 126 -10.77 3.21 -19.61
C PRO A 126 -11.76 2.08 -19.38
N ARG A 127 -11.59 0.93 -20.05
CA ARG A 127 -12.45 -0.25 -19.88
C ARG A 127 -12.31 -0.91 -18.51
N GLU A 128 -11.21 -0.67 -17.80
CA GLU A 128 -10.94 -1.27 -16.48
C GLU A 128 -11.57 -0.47 -15.34
N PHE A 129 -11.87 0.81 -15.55
CA PHE A 129 -12.44 1.69 -14.52
C PHE A 129 -13.77 2.35 -14.91
N ALA A 130 -14.22 2.22 -16.16
CA ALA A 130 -15.51 2.74 -16.61
C ALA A 130 -16.49 1.61 -16.96
N ALA A 131 -17.78 1.85 -16.70
CA ALA A 131 -18.83 0.92 -17.07
C ALA A 131 -19.08 0.96 -18.59
N GLY A 132 -18.87 -0.18 -19.27
CA GLY A 132 -19.21 -0.37 -20.68
C GLY A 132 -18.01 -0.57 -21.60
N ALA A 133 -18.13 -1.48 -22.57
CA ALA A 133 -17.02 -1.88 -23.45
C ALA A 133 -16.69 -0.87 -24.57
N ASN A 134 -17.63 0.02 -24.92
CA ASN A 134 -17.52 0.96 -26.05
C ASN A 134 -18.13 2.32 -25.68
N LEU A 135 -17.32 3.17 -25.05
CA LEU A 135 -17.70 4.55 -24.73
C LEU A 135 -17.51 5.44 -25.96
N ALA A 136 -18.41 6.42 -26.14
CA ALA A 136 -18.15 7.50 -27.08
C ALA A 136 -16.90 8.30 -26.66
N PRO A 137 -16.13 8.92 -27.58
CA PRO A 137 -14.88 9.63 -27.25
C PRO A 137 -15.03 10.74 -26.19
N SER A 138 -16.21 11.37 -26.08
CA SER A 138 -16.49 12.36 -25.03
C SER A 138 -16.71 11.71 -23.65
N MET A 139 -17.31 10.52 -23.61
CA MET A 139 -17.50 9.75 -22.38
C MET A 139 -16.18 9.20 -21.88
N GLU A 140 -15.34 8.70 -22.78
CA GLU A 140 -14.00 8.19 -22.45
C GLU A 140 -13.13 9.28 -21.84
N ARG A 141 -13.07 10.46 -22.47
CA ARG A 141 -12.34 11.62 -21.91
C ARG A 141 -12.85 12.02 -20.52
N ARG A 142 -14.18 12.00 -20.30
CA ARG A 142 -14.76 12.25 -18.98
C ARG A 142 -14.39 11.18 -17.96
N ALA A 143 -14.36 9.91 -18.36
CA ALA A 143 -13.97 8.81 -17.48
C ALA A 143 -12.50 8.90 -17.08
N VAL A 144 -11.61 9.17 -18.04
CA VAL A 144 -10.17 9.39 -17.77
C VAL A 144 -9.97 10.56 -16.82
N LYS A 145 -10.65 11.70 -17.06
CA LYS A 145 -10.59 12.85 -16.17
C LYS A 145 -11.07 12.49 -14.76
N ALA A 146 -12.22 11.83 -14.63
CA ALA A 146 -12.76 11.43 -13.33
C ALA A 146 -11.82 10.44 -12.60
N PHE A 147 -11.19 9.52 -13.32
CA PHE A 147 -10.20 8.61 -12.75
C PHE A 147 -8.99 9.37 -12.22
N ARG A 148 -8.43 10.32 -13.00
CA ARG A 148 -7.35 11.22 -12.55
C ARG A 148 -7.74 12.02 -11.32
N ASP A 149 -8.92 12.63 -11.31
CA ASP A 149 -9.42 13.42 -10.18
C ASP A 149 -9.53 12.56 -8.90
N VAL A 150 -10.04 11.32 -9.01
CA VAL A 150 -10.15 10.38 -7.87
C VAL A 150 -8.80 9.91 -7.38
N VAL A 151 -7.87 9.59 -8.29
CA VAL A 151 -6.50 9.19 -7.93
C VAL A 151 -5.79 10.35 -7.23
N GLY A 152 -5.85 11.56 -7.79
CA GLY A 152 -5.29 12.77 -7.18
C GLY A 152 -5.83 12.99 -5.77
N TYR A 153 -7.15 12.96 -5.58
CA TYR A 153 -7.76 13.09 -4.25
C TYR A 153 -7.21 12.04 -3.26
N ARG A 154 -7.10 10.78 -3.69
CA ARG A 154 -6.58 9.70 -2.83
C ARG A 154 -5.10 9.87 -2.51
N LEU A 155 -4.28 10.36 -3.45
CA LEU A 155 -2.87 10.65 -3.21
C LEU A 155 -2.72 11.71 -2.12
N TYR A 156 -3.43 12.84 -2.25
CA TYR A 156 -3.36 13.91 -1.25
C TYR A 156 -3.86 13.45 0.12
N ARG A 157 -4.93 12.66 0.18
CA ARG A 157 -5.39 12.03 1.43
C ARG A 157 -4.39 11.04 2.02
N ASP A 158 -3.67 10.29 1.19
CA ASP A 158 -2.66 9.36 1.68
C ASP A 158 -1.41 10.08 2.19
N LEU A 159 -1.00 11.16 1.53
CA LEU A 159 0.14 12.00 1.91
C LEU A 159 -0.16 12.88 3.13
N GLU A 160 -1.44 13.17 3.43
CA GLU A 160 -1.85 13.89 4.64
C GLU A 160 -1.24 13.22 5.89
N ARG A 161 -0.37 13.97 6.59
CA ARG A 161 0.36 13.47 7.75
C ARG A 161 -0.62 13.10 8.86
N GLY A 162 -0.73 11.80 9.12
CA GLY A 162 -1.54 11.24 10.20
C GLY A 162 -0.72 10.41 11.19
N TRP A 163 -1.32 10.11 12.34
CA TRP A 163 -0.79 9.15 13.32
C TRP A 163 -1.00 7.72 12.80
N ARG A 164 -0.18 7.30 11.84
CA ARG A 164 -0.21 5.95 11.24
C ARG A 164 0.92 5.12 11.83
N ILE A 165 0.62 4.34 12.87
CA ILE A 165 1.59 3.40 13.47
C ILE A 165 1.80 2.20 12.54
N THR A 166 0.72 1.70 11.95
CA THR A 166 0.73 0.65 10.93
C THR A 166 0.54 1.26 9.55
N MET A 167 1.32 0.80 8.56
CA MET A 167 1.32 1.29 7.17
C MET A 167 1.53 2.82 7.00
N PRO A 168 2.65 3.37 7.52
CA PRO A 168 3.05 4.76 7.24
C PRO A 168 3.05 5.08 5.74
N ASN A 169 2.77 6.33 5.37
CA ASN A 169 2.82 6.76 3.97
C ASN A 169 4.27 6.79 3.44
N LEU A 170 4.45 7.04 2.14
CA LEU A 170 5.78 6.98 1.51
C LEU A 170 6.77 8.03 2.04
N GLU A 171 6.26 9.20 2.45
CA GLU A 171 7.09 10.23 3.10
C GLU A 171 7.58 9.72 4.46
N GLN A 172 6.69 9.16 5.27
CA GLN A 172 7.00 8.63 6.60
C GLN A 172 7.95 7.43 6.56
N THR A 173 7.97 6.65 5.48
CA THR A 173 8.94 5.55 5.29
C THR A 173 10.26 6.01 4.69
N GLY A 174 10.40 7.29 4.31
CA GLY A 174 11.59 7.82 3.64
C GLY A 174 11.74 7.36 2.18
N LEU A 175 10.68 6.83 1.57
CA LEU A 175 10.67 6.42 0.16
C LEU A 175 10.37 7.59 -0.79
N LEU A 176 9.87 8.70 -0.26
CA LEU A 176 9.60 9.94 -0.98
C LEU A 176 9.96 11.13 -0.09
N ARG A 177 10.40 12.23 -0.71
CA ARG A 177 10.61 13.52 -0.04
C ARG A 177 9.65 14.54 -0.65
N ILE A 178 9.05 15.36 0.19
CA ILE A 178 8.23 16.51 -0.22
C ILE A 178 9.03 17.75 0.13
N ASP A 179 9.32 18.56 -0.89
CA ASP A 179 9.94 19.88 -0.75
C ASP A 179 9.00 20.92 -1.36
N TYR A 180 9.29 22.19 -1.08
CA TYR A 180 8.60 23.31 -1.70
C TYR A 180 9.64 24.12 -2.47
N GLU A 181 9.29 24.55 -3.68
CA GLU A 181 10.22 25.12 -4.67
C GLU A 181 11.03 26.31 -4.12
N ASP A 182 10.53 27.00 -3.10
CA ASP A 182 11.12 28.21 -2.51
C ASP A 182 11.27 28.19 -0.97
N LEU A 183 11.24 27.02 -0.29
CA LEU A 183 11.43 26.91 1.19
C LEU A 183 12.56 25.96 1.58
#